data_AF-A0A6I5R0L1-F1
#
_entry.id   AF-A0A6I5R0L1-F1
#
_cell.length_a   1.000
_cell.length_b   1.000
_cell.length_c   1.000
_cell.angle_alpha   90.00
_cell.angle_beta   90.00
_cell.angle_gamma   90.00
#
_symmetry.space_group_name_H-M   'P 1'
#
loop_
_entity.id
_entity.type
_entity.pdbx_description
1 polymer ?
#
loop_
_entity_poly.entity_id
_entity_poly.type
_entity_poly.pdbx_seq_one_letter_code
_entity_poly.pdbx_strand_id
1 'polypeptide(L)'
;MHTFQSIATQAGCSKRTVQTWWEKAKADHGELGTISGEGQPRVFTDHEVALLVAYRSNRPKAPTETAQRVDVTVETGNHAQALAMPEITGSTFSLERFRTDDITALTFENPDAIADEFLAVADVLIQGMDADIQTREKRLQQTRAAKGKVAAKAQELKVEQRLYQYRTRDLDTAQTSETRILQDSIVALQNLAKPPVSKDGSVA
;
A
#
# COMPACT_ATOMS: atom_id res chain seq x y z
N MET A 1 8.71 10.18 -31.11
CA MET A 1 9.78 9.27 -30.63
C MET A 1 11.02 10.10 -30.29
N HIS A 2 11.32 10.25 -29.00
CA HIS A 2 12.31 11.17 -28.48
C HIS A 2 13.39 10.42 -27.70
N THR A 3 14.64 10.86 -27.76
CA THR A 3 15.72 10.36 -26.90
C THR A 3 15.96 11.33 -25.75
N PHE A 4 16.73 10.93 -24.74
CA PHE A 4 17.17 11.84 -23.68
C PHE A 4 17.81 13.12 -24.23
N GLN A 5 18.56 13.02 -25.34
CA GLN A 5 19.22 14.17 -25.95
C GLN A 5 18.21 15.11 -26.60
N SER A 6 17.20 14.61 -27.32
CA SER A 6 16.18 15.46 -27.92
C SER A 6 15.28 16.14 -26.87
N ILE A 7 14.99 15.45 -25.76
CA ILE A 7 14.22 16.01 -24.64
C ILE A 7 15.03 17.11 -23.94
N ALA A 8 16.34 16.88 -23.74
CA ALA A 8 17.24 17.87 -23.14
C ALA A 8 17.31 19.16 -23.98
N THR A 9 17.44 19.02 -25.30
CA THR A 9 17.41 20.16 -26.23
C THR A 9 16.07 20.89 -26.22
N GLN A 10 14.95 20.15 -26.22
CA GLN A 10 13.60 20.74 -26.17
C GLN A 10 13.32 21.45 -24.85
N ALA A 11 13.83 20.93 -23.73
CA ALA A 11 13.63 21.49 -22.39
C ALA A 11 14.70 22.55 -22.00
N GLY A 12 15.71 22.78 -22.84
CA GLY A 12 16.81 23.72 -22.57
C GLY A 12 17.66 23.33 -21.35
N CYS A 13 17.86 22.04 -21.12
CA CYS A 13 18.59 21.53 -19.96
C CYS A 13 19.62 20.47 -20.35
N SER A 14 20.43 20.00 -19.39
CA SER A 14 21.43 18.97 -19.67
C SER A 14 20.80 17.58 -19.75
N LYS A 15 21.39 16.67 -20.55
CA LYS A 15 20.99 15.25 -20.63
C LYS A 15 20.93 14.59 -19.24
N ARG A 16 21.86 14.94 -18.34
CA ARG A 16 21.92 14.42 -16.97
C ARG A 16 20.69 14.83 -16.14
N THR A 17 20.20 16.05 -16.35
CA THR A 17 18.97 16.54 -15.69
C THR A 17 17.76 15.70 -16.10
N VAL A 18 17.64 15.39 -17.40
CA VAL A 18 16.55 14.54 -17.91
C VAL A 18 16.67 13.10 -17.41
N GLN A 19 17.89 12.57 -17.25
CA GLN A 19 18.10 11.26 -16.63
C GLN A 19 17.63 11.21 -15.17
N THR A 20 17.89 12.27 -14.39
CA THR A 20 17.37 12.37 -13.01
C THR A 20 15.84 12.45 -12.97
N TRP A 21 15.21 13.15 -13.94
CA TRP A 21 13.75 13.14 -14.08
C TRP A 21 13.23 11.75 -14.40
N TRP A 22 13.92 11.01 -15.25
CA TRP A 22 13.56 9.64 -15.59
C TRP A 22 13.71 8.67 -14.42
N GLU A 23 14.76 8.78 -13.59
CA GLU A 23 14.90 7.96 -12.38
C GLU A 23 13.77 8.20 -11.38
N LYS A 24 13.35 9.47 -11.21
CA LYS A 24 12.22 9.84 -10.36
C LYS A 24 10.88 9.35 -10.94
N ALA A 25 10.65 9.61 -12.22
CA ALA A 25 9.45 9.17 -12.91
C ALA A 25 9.35 7.63 -12.98
N LYS A 26 10.49 6.92 -12.99
CA LYS A 26 10.53 5.46 -12.89
C LYS A 26 10.01 4.96 -11.54
N ALA A 27 10.31 5.67 -10.45
CA ALA A 27 9.80 5.32 -9.12
C ALA A 27 8.28 5.51 -9.01
N ASP A 28 7.73 6.55 -9.66
CA ASP A 28 6.32 6.94 -9.51
C ASP A 28 5.39 6.30 -10.57
N HIS A 29 5.88 6.04 -11.78
CA HIS A 29 5.06 5.61 -12.92
C HIS A 29 5.52 4.28 -13.55
N GLY A 30 6.55 3.63 -13.01
CA GLY A 30 7.11 2.40 -13.57
C GLY A 30 8.08 2.63 -14.73
N GLU A 31 8.43 1.59 -15.49
CA GLU A 31 9.44 1.71 -16.55
C GLU A 31 8.97 2.58 -17.71
N LEU A 32 9.58 3.77 -17.85
CA LEU A 32 9.34 4.69 -18.95
C LEU A 32 10.39 4.53 -20.06
N GLY A 33 9.93 4.55 -21.30
CA GLY A 33 10.71 4.42 -22.52
C GLY A 33 11.14 2.98 -22.82
N THR A 34 11.44 2.71 -24.09
CA THR A 34 11.89 1.40 -24.57
C THR A 34 13.31 1.47 -25.11
N ILE A 35 14.07 0.38 -24.95
CA ILE A 35 15.38 0.21 -25.57
C ILE A 35 15.19 -0.74 -26.75
N SER A 36 15.34 -0.24 -27.98
CA SER A 36 15.09 -1.00 -29.21
C SER A 36 16.19 -2.01 -29.58
N GLY A 37 17.14 -2.30 -28.67
CA GLY A 37 18.24 -3.25 -28.88
C GLY A 37 19.43 -2.98 -27.96
N GLU A 38 20.29 -3.98 -27.79
CA GLU A 38 21.50 -3.88 -26.96
C GLU A 38 22.40 -2.74 -27.48
N GLY A 39 22.70 -1.75 -26.62
CA GLY A 39 23.49 -0.56 -26.98
C GLY A 39 22.73 0.58 -27.68
N GLN A 40 21.42 0.45 -27.94
CA GLN A 40 20.63 1.51 -28.56
C GLN A 40 20.15 2.56 -27.52
N PRO A 41 20.00 3.85 -27.93
CA PRO A 41 19.51 4.88 -27.03
C PRO A 41 18.05 4.61 -26.67
N ARG A 42 17.71 4.82 -25.39
CA ARG A 42 16.32 4.73 -24.90
C ARG A 42 15.45 5.77 -25.62
N VAL A 43 14.31 5.31 -26.12
CA VAL A 43 13.34 6.10 -26.86
C VAL A 43 12.07 6.26 -26.02
N PHE A 44 11.50 7.45 -26.06
CA PHE A 44 10.31 7.87 -25.34
C PHE A 44 9.22 8.28 -26.34
N THR A 45 7.99 7.89 -26.04
CA THR A 45 6.80 8.39 -26.71
C THR A 45 6.50 9.83 -26.27
N ASP A 46 5.71 10.54 -27.06
CA ASP A 46 5.41 11.95 -26.82
C ASP A 46 4.66 12.15 -25.48
N HIS A 47 3.88 11.14 -25.06
CA HIS A 47 3.24 11.10 -23.75
C HIS A 47 4.25 11.00 -22.60
N GLU A 48 5.26 10.15 -22.72
CA GLU A 48 6.33 9.99 -21.71
C GLU A 48 7.23 11.22 -21.63
N VAL A 49 7.44 11.92 -22.75
CA VAL A 49 8.16 13.21 -22.75
C VAL A 49 7.40 14.25 -21.94
N ALA A 50 6.07 14.33 -22.10
CA ALA A 50 5.25 15.26 -21.32
C ALA A 50 5.36 14.97 -19.81
N LEU A 51 5.39 13.69 -19.43
CA LEU A 51 5.62 13.27 -18.04
C LEU A 51 7.01 13.71 -17.56
N LEU A 52 8.08 13.45 -18.31
CA LEU A 52 9.45 13.81 -17.92
C LEU A 52 9.64 15.33 -17.80
N VAL A 53 9.03 16.11 -18.69
CA VAL A 53 9.09 17.58 -18.64
C VAL A 53 8.34 18.14 -17.43
N ALA A 54 7.30 17.45 -16.93
CA ALA A 54 6.61 17.85 -15.70
C ALA A 54 7.53 17.83 -14.47
N TYR A 55 8.55 16.96 -14.43
CA TYR A 55 9.55 16.90 -13.36
C TYR A 55 10.54 18.08 -13.37
N ARG A 56 10.53 18.94 -14.41
CA ARG A 56 11.29 20.19 -14.45
C ARG A 56 10.94 21.15 -13.31
N SER A 57 9.68 21.10 -12.85
CA SER A 57 9.18 21.94 -11.76
C SER A 57 9.67 21.50 -10.37
N ASN A 58 10.36 20.35 -10.26
CA ASN A 58 10.95 19.84 -9.03
C ASN A 58 12.47 20.09 -9.02
N ARG A 59 12.88 21.35 -8.83
CA ARG A 59 14.28 21.71 -8.53
C ARG A 59 14.54 21.53 -7.02
N PRO A 60 15.37 20.58 -6.57
CA PRO A 60 16.04 20.71 -5.28
C PRO A 60 17.17 21.74 -5.48
N LYS A 61 17.06 22.88 -4.81
CA LYS A 61 18.13 23.90 -4.75
C LYS A 61 19.21 23.34 -3.79
N ALA A 62 20.41 23.08 -4.31
CA ALA A 62 21.55 22.67 -3.49
C ALA A 62 22.08 23.84 -2.63
N PRO A 63 22.80 23.56 -1.53
CA PRO A 63 22.81 24.38 -0.31
C PRO A 63 23.86 25.48 -0.34
N THR A 64 23.54 26.60 0.30
CA THR A 64 24.51 27.59 0.76
C THR A 64 24.67 27.40 2.27
N GLU A 65 25.83 26.88 2.67
CA GLU A 65 26.44 27.03 4.00
C GLU A 65 26.31 28.49 4.47
N THR A 66 26.02 28.88 5.71
CA THR A 66 26.08 28.25 7.04
C THR A 66 25.21 29.09 7.99
N ALA A 67 24.53 28.44 8.95
CA ALA A 67 24.47 28.82 10.36
C ALA A 67 23.54 27.83 11.08
N GLN A 68 24.04 27.19 12.13
CA GLN A 68 23.40 26.10 12.86
C GLN A 68 21.96 26.42 13.29
N ARG A 69 21.01 25.65 12.77
CA ARG A 69 19.70 25.45 13.40
C ARG A 69 19.90 24.68 14.70
N VAL A 70 19.27 25.14 15.77
CA VAL A 70 18.95 24.27 16.90
C VAL A 70 17.73 23.48 16.49
N ASP A 71 17.92 22.19 16.27
CA ASP A 71 16.85 21.26 15.91
C ASP A 71 16.02 20.93 17.15
N VAL A 72 14.72 21.20 17.10
CA VAL A 72 13.74 20.54 17.98
C VAL A 72 13.01 19.50 17.13
N THR A 73 13.44 18.25 17.30
CA THR A 73 12.80 17.08 16.69
C THR A 73 11.60 16.68 17.54
N VAL A 74 10.40 16.78 16.98
CA VAL A 74 9.23 16.08 17.52
C VAL A 74 8.87 14.97 16.55
N GLU A 75 9.07 13.73 16.99
CA GLU A 75 8.75 12.53 16.22
C GLU A 75 7.26 12.20 16.36
N THR A 76 6.54 12.28 15.24
CA THR A 76 5.23 11.63 15.10
C THR A 76 5.23 10.86 13.78
N GLY A 77 4.83 9.58 13.85
CA GLY A 77 5.08 8.57 12.84
C GLY A 77 4.75 8.92 11.38
N ASN A 78 5.73 8.62 10.52
CA ASN A 78 5.71 8.21 9.11
C ASN A 78 5.10 9.07 7.98
N HIS A 79 4.63 10.30 8.20
CA HIS A 79 4.43 11.24 7.09
C HIS A 79 4.84 12.65 7.49
N ALA A 80 6.07 13.04 7.10
CA ALA A 80 6.57 14.40 7.26
C ALA A 80 6.01 15.29 6.14
N GLN A 81 5.21 16.29 6.52
CA GLN A 81 4.81 17.35 5.59
C GLN A 81 5.46 18.65 6.05
N ALA A 82 6.35 19.18 5.20
CA ALA A 82 7.07 20.41 5.49
C ALA A 82 6.15 21.62 5.24
N LEU A 83 5.83 22.35 6.31
CA LEU A 83 5.24 23.69 6.23
C LEU A 83 6.38 24.72 6.24
N ALA A 84 6.42 25.58 5.22
CA ALA A 84 7.37 26.68 5.15
C ALA A 84 6.80 27.91 5.88
N MET A 85 7.57 28.43 6.84
CA MET A 85 7.25 29.66 7.58
C MET A 85 7.72 30.89 6.79
N PRO A 86 7.07 32.07 6.91
CA PRO A 86 7.43 33.27 6.17
C PRO A 86 8.69 33.95 6.74
N GLU A 87 9.58 34.41 5.86
CA GLU A 87 10.79 35.16 6.23
C GLU A 87 10.45 36.60 6.64
N ILE A 88 10.68 36.96 7.90
CA ILE A 88 10.69 38.37 8.33
C ILE A 88 12.03 38.98 7.90
N THR A 89 11.98 40.00 7.05
CA THR A 89 13.15 40.69 6.50
C THR A 89 13.28 42.09 7.09
N GLY A 90 14.47 42.46 7.59
CA GLY A 90 14.82 43.87 7.82
C GLY A 90 15.36 44.19 9.22
N SER A 91 16.64 43.93 9.47
CA SER A 91 17.33 44.42 10.67
C SER A 91 18.13 45.68 10.37
N THR A 92 17.78 46.80 11.03
CA THR A 92 18.58 48.05 11.06
C THR A 92 18.99 48.37 12.50
N PHE A 93 20.23 48.84 12.68
CA PHE A 93 20.87 49.03 13.99
C PHE A 93 20.65 50.41 14.64
N SER A 94 20.53 50.36 15.98
CA SER A 94 21.11 51.23 17.03
C SER A 94 20.46 52.57 17.41
N LEU A 95 19.93 52.62 18.65
CA LEU A 95 20.16 53.72 19.60
C LEU A 95 20.37 53.20 21.05
N GLU A 96 20.89 51.98 21.20
CA GLU A 96 21.23 51.35 22.49
C GLU A 96 22.40 52.02 23.23
N ARG A 97 23.03 53.04 22.65
CA ARG A 97 24.08 53.83 23.34
C ARG A 97 23.57 54.64 24.54
N PHE A 98 22.28 54.60 24.87
CA PHE A 98 21.66 55.43 25.90
C PHE A 98 20.86 54.70 26.98
N ARG A 99 20.84 53.36 27.02
CA ARG A 99 20.09 52.64 28.07
C ARG A 99 21.00 51.74 28.88
N THR A 100 21.14 52.13 30.15
CA THR A 100 21.71 51.38 31.26
C THR A 100 20.90 50.10 31.49
N ASP A 101 21.59 49.06 31.92
CA ASP A 101 21.11 47.74 32.35
C ASP A 101 20.74 46.74 31.25
N ASP A 102 21.52 45.64 31.25
CA ASP A 102 21.37 44.39 30.50
C ASP A 102 19.98 43.78 30.71
N ILE A 103 18.97 44.32 30.03
CA ILE A 103 17.74 43.61 29.72
C ILE A 103 17.60 43.68 28.22
N THR A 104 18.11 42.65 27.54
CA THR A 104 17.74 42.32 26.16
C THR A 104 16.25 41.99 26.15
N ALA A 105 15.41 43.03 26.12
CA ALA A 105 14.00 42.89 25.88
C ALA A 105 13.82 42.39 24.44
N LEU A 106 13.51 41.09 24.30
CA LEU A 106 12.99 40.55 23.05
C LEU A 106 11.74 41.35 22.70
N THR A 107 11.91 42.32 21.81
CA THR A 107 10.83 43.17 21.34
C THR A 107 10.48 42.68 19.95
N PHE A 108 9.36 41.98 19.84
CA PHE A 108 8.80 41.63 18.54
C PHE A 108 8.22 42.91 17.92
N GLU A 109 8.49 43.18 16.64
CA GLU A 109 7.97 44.37 15.95
C GLU A 109 6.44 44.41 15.94
N ASN A 110 5.79 43.24 15.85
CA ASN A 110 4.35 43.06 15.96
C ASN A 110 4.04 41.75 16.70
N PRO A 111 4.02 41.74 18.05
CA PRO A 111 3.78 40.53 18.84
C PRO A 111 2.39 39.94 18.58
N ASP A 112 1.40 40.78 18.28
CA ASP A 112 0.04 40.34 17.97
C ASP A 112 -0.02 39.56 16.64
N ALA A 113 0.73 39.99 15.63
CA ALA A 113 0.79 39.29 14.34
C ALA A 113 1.43 37.90 14.46
N ILE A 114 2.45 37.77 15.31
CA ILE A 114 3.10 36.47 15.58
C ILE A 114 2.16 35.56 16.37
N ALA A 115 1.41 36.11 17.32
CA ALA A 115 0.40 35.35 18.05
C ALA A 115 -0.71 34.86 17.12
N ASP A 116 -1.20 35.70 16.22
CA ASP A 116 -2.22 35.34 15.23
C ASP A 116 -1.74 34.24 14.27
N GLU A 117 -0.50 34.33 13.79
CA GLU A 117 0.09 33.30 12.94
C GLU A 117 0.25 31.97 13.70
N PHE A 118 0.70 32.02 14.95
CA PHE A 118 0.82 30.83 15.78
C PHE A 118 -0.54 30.17 16.04
N LEU A 119 -1.57 30.95 16.37
CA LEU A 119 -2.92 30.44 16.59
C LEU A 119 -3.49 29.83 15.32
N ALA A 120 -3.29 30.46 14.16
CA ALA A 120 -3.73 29.91 12.88
C ALA A 120 -3.05 28.57 12.57
N VAL A 121 -1.74 28.44 12.85
CA VAL A 121 -1.02 27.17 12.69
C VAL A 121 -1.51 26.12 13.67
N ALA A 122 -1.75 26.50 14.94
CA ALA A 122 -2.30 25.60 15.94
C ALA A 122 -3.69 25.07 15.55
N ASP A 123 -4.56 25.93 15.02
CA ASP A 123 -5.89 25.54 14.55
C ASP A 123 -5.83 24.56 13.39
N VAL A 124 -4.92 24.78 12.42
CA VAL A 124 -4.71 23.84 11.31
C VAL A 124 -4.18 22.50 11.82
N LEU A 125 -3.26 22.50 12.79
CA LEU A 125 -2.76 21.28 13.40
C LEU A 125 -3.86 20.51 14.14
N ILE A 126 -4.70 21.20 14.92
CA ILE A 126 -5.85 20.60 15.62
C ILE A 126 -6.81 19.96 14.62
N GLN A 127 -7.18 20.68 13.56
CA GLN A 127 -8.05 20.15 12.51
C GLN A 127 -7.42 18.93 11.81
N GLY A 128 -6.11 18.96 11.56
CA GLY A 128 -5.36 17.83 11.00
C GLY A 128 -5.37 16.61 11.92
N MET A 129 -5.19 16.80 13.21
CA MET A 129 -5.26 15.73 14.21
C MET A 129 -6.66 15.11 14.27
N ASP A 130 -7.71 15.92 14.29
CA ASP A 130 -9.09 15.43 14.30
C ASP A 130 -9.42 14.63 13.04
N ALA A 131 -8.99 15.08 11.86
CA ALA A 131 -9.18 14.36 10.61
C ALA A 131 -8.43 13.00 10.58
N ASP A 132 -7.22 12.95 11.14
CA ASP A 132 -6.47 11.69 11.27
C ASP A 132 -7.17 10.72 12.23
N ILE A 133 -7.65 11.20 13.39
CA ILE A 133 -8.42 10.40 14.34
C ILE A 133 -9.65 9.79 13.66
N GLN A 134 -10.46 10.59 12.97
CA GLN A 134 -11.64 10.10 12.25
C GLN A 134 -11.27 9.06 11.18
N THR A 135 -10.15 9.26 10.48
CA THR A 135 -9.66 8.30 9.49
C THR A 135 -9.28 6.98 10.14
N ARG A 136 -8.58 7.01 11.27
CA ARG A 136 -8.21 5.81 12.04
C ARG A 136 -9.42 5.09 12.60
N GLU A 137 -10.40 5.82 13.13
CA GLU A 137 -11.65 5.26 13.63
C GLU A 137 -12.44 4.56 12.51
N LYS A 138 -12.56 5.20 11.34
CA LYS A 138 -13.23 4.61 10.18
C LYS A 138 -12.53 3.33 9.72
N ARG A 139 -11.20 3.31 9.65
CA ARG A 139 -10.41 2.11 9.33
C ARG A 139 -10.68 1.01 10.35
N LEU A 140 -10.66 1.32 11.64
CA LEU A 140 -10.93 0.35 12.70
C LEU A 140 -12.35 -0.24 12.58
N GLN A 141 -13.36 0.58 12.32
CA GLN A 141 -14.74 0.12 12.11
C GLN A 141 -14.84 -0.82 10.89
N GLN A 142 -14.19 -0.46 9.77
CA GLN A 142 -14.14 -1.31 8.58
C GLN A 142 -13.47 -2.67 8.86
N THR A 143 -12.34 -2.67 9.59
CA THR A 143 -11.66 -3.91 9.98
C THR A 143 -12.53 -4.77 10.89
N ARG A 144 -13.23 -4.17 11.87
CA ARG A 144 -14.18 -4.90 12.74
C ARG A 144 -15.32 -5.52 11.95
N ALA A 145 -15.91 -4.78 11.01
CA ALA A 145 -16.97 -5.28 10.15
C ALA A 145 -16.48 -6.43 9.24
N ALA A 146 -15.30 -6.30 8.64
CA ALA A 146 -14.69 -7.35 7.84
C ALA A 146 -14.42 -8.62 8.65
N LYS A 147 -13.86 -8.48 9.86
CA LYS A 147 -13.65 -9.59 10.80
C LYS A 147 -14.96 -10.32 11.11
N GLY A 148 -16.04 -9.58 11.36
CA GLY A 148 -17.36 -10.15 11.61
C GLY A 148 -17.88 -10.98 10.43
N LYS A 149 -17.77 -10.44 9.21
CA LYS A 149 -18.19 -11.15 7.98
C LYS A 149 -17.41 -12.44 7.75
N VAL A 150 -16.08 -12.40 7.94
CA VAL A 150 -15.22 -13.58 7.80
C VAL A 150 -15.56 -14.64 8.86
N ALA A 151 -15.72 -14.23 10.12
CA ALA A 151 -16.09 -15.15 11.20
C ALA A 151 -17.44 -15.82 10.96
N ALA A 152 -18.45 -15.06 10.50
CA ALA A 152 -19.76 -15.58 10.15
C ALA A 152 -19.66 -16.62 9.03
N LYS A 153 -18.93 -16.32 7.94
CA LYS A 153 -18.79 -17.24 6.81
C LYS A 153 -17.98 -18.49 7.16
N ALA A 154 -16.97 -18.36 8.01
CA ALA A 154 -16.21 -19.49 8.52
C ALA A 154 -17.08 -20.44 9.36
N GLN A 155 -17.99 -19.89 10.17
CA GLN A 155 -18.93 -20.68 10.94
C GLN A 155 -19.95 -21.39 10.05
N GLU A 156 -20.49 -20.71 9.04
CA GLU A 156 -21.36 -21.31 8.03
C GLU A 156 -20.67 -22.48 7.31
N LEU A 157 -19.43 -22.27 6.85
CA LEU A 157 -18.65 -23.30 6.18
C LEU A 157 -18.41 -24.53 7.08
N LYS A 158 -18.15 -24.31 8.38
CA LYS A 158 -17.97 -25.39 9.34
C LYS A 158 -19.24 -26.24 9.51
N VAL A 159 -20.42 -25.61 9.48
CA VAL A 159 -21.70 -26.32 9.53
C VAL A 159 -21.91 -27.13 8.25
N GLU A 160 -21.70 -26.52 7.08
CA GLU A 160 -21.82 -27.20 5.78
C GLU A 160 -20.86 -28.37 5.63
N GLN A 161 -19.61 -28.22 6.09
CA GLN A 161 -18.63 -29.31 6.08
C GLN A 161 -19.11 -30.52 6.88
N ARG A 162 -19.69 -30.31 8.06
CA ARG A 162 -20.24 -31.39 8.89
C ARG A 162 -21.44 -32.05 8.23
N LEU A 163 -22.32 -31.26 7.61
CA LEU A 163 -23.47 -31.77 6.88
C LEU A 163 -23.03 -32.62 5.68
N TYR A 164 -22.03 -32.16 4.94
CA TYR A 164 -21.45 -32.90 3.83
C TYR A 164 -20.87 -34.24 4.29
N GLN A 165 -20.05 -34.24 5.36
CA GLN A 165 -19.47 -35.45 5.95
C GLN A 165 -20.55 -36.46 6.38
N TYR A 166 -21.62 -35.98 6.99
CA TYR A 166 -22.74 -36.81 7.40
C TYR A 166 -23.42 -37.45 6.18
N ARG A 167 -23.76 -36.65 5.16
CA ARG A 167 -24.42 -37.14 3.94
C ARG A 167 -23.57 -38.12 3.16
N THR A 168 -22.26 -37.87 3.04
CA THR A 168 -21.35 -38.80 2.35
C THR A 168 -21.25 -40.12 3.11
N ARG A 169 -21.12 -40.08 4.44
CA ARG A 169 -21.13 -41.30 5.26
C ARG A 169 -22.40 -42.12 5.08
N ASP A 170 -23.56 -41.48 5.04
CA ASP A 170 -24.84 -42.15 4.82
C ASP A 170 -24.90 -42.81 3.43
N LEU A 171 -24.45 -42.09 2.40
CA LEU A 171 -24.36 -42.60 1.03
C LEU A 171 -23.40 -43.79 0.93
N ASP A 172 -22.21 -43.69 1.52
CA ASP A 172 -21.22 -44.77 1.52
C ASP A 172 -21.75 -46.02 2.24
N THR A 173 -22.48 -45.83 3.33
CA THR A 173 -23.12 -46.91 4.08
C THR A 173 -24.21 -47.59 3.24
N ALA A 174 -25.09 -46.81 2.61
CA ALA A 174 -26.14 -47.32 1.73
C ALA A 174 -25.54 -48.07 0.54
N GLN A 175 -24.56 -47.49 -0.15
CA GLN A 175 -23.89 -48.13 -1.28
C GLN A 175 -23.19 -49.43 -0.88
N THR A 176 -22.55 -49.47 0.29
CA THR A 176 -21.92 -50.68 0.82
C THR A 176 -22.96 -51.77 1.07
N SER A 177 -24.11 -51.41 1.65
CA SER A 177 -25.23 -52.35 1.87
C SER A 177 -25.75 -52.92 0.56
N GLU A 178 -26.06 -52.07 -0.42
CA GLU A 178 -26.56 -52.49 -1.73
C GLU A 178 -25.55 -53.38 -2.48
N THR A 179 -24.26 -53.03 -2.43
CA THR A 179 -23.20 -53.82 -3.07
C THR A 179 -23.07 -55.20 -2.43
N ARG A 180 -23.23 -55.29 -1.10
CA ARG A 180 -23.20 -56.57 -0.38
C ARG A 180 -24.39 -57.45 -0.76
N ILE A 181 -25.60 -56.88 -0.81
CA ILE A 181 -26.81 -57.59 -1.24
C ILE A 181 -26.65 -58.12 -2.67
N LEU A 182 -26.08 -57.30 -3.57
CA LEU A 182 -25.78 -57.73 -4.94
C LEU A 182 -24.77 -58.89 -4.96
N GLN A 183 -23.70 -58.80 -4.18
CA GLN A 183 -22.70 -59.86 -4.10
C GLN A 183 -23.30 -61.17 -3.58
N ASP A 184 -24.11 -61.10 -2.51
CA ASP A 184 -24.80 -62.27 -1.95
C ASP A 184 -25.74 -62.91 -2.99
N SER A 185 -26.44 -62.08 -3.78
CA SER A 185 -27.31 -62.53 -4.86
C SER A 185 -26.55 -63.23 -5.99
N ILE A 186 -25.38 -62.71 -6.37
CA ILE A 186 -24.50 -63.33 -7.37
C ILE A 186 -24.00 -64.69 -6.86
N VAL A 187 -23.58 -64.77 -5.61
CA VAL A 187 -23.12 -66.03 -4.99
C VAL A 187 -24.26 -67.06 -4.95
N ALA A 188 -25.48 -66.65 -4.62
CA ALA A 188 -26.65 -67.53 -4.63
C ALA A 188 -26.93 -68.09 -6.04
N LEU A 189 -26.90 -67.26 -7.08
CA LEU A 189 -27.05 -67.70 -8.47
C LEU A 189 -25.96 -68.69 -8.89
N GLN A 190 -24.71 -68.44 -8.52
CA GLN A 190 -23.59 -69.37 -8.80
C GLN A 190 -23.77 -70.72 -8.12
N ASN A 191 -24.33 -70.75 -6.91
CA ASN A 191 -24.60 -72.00 -6.19
C ASN A 191 -25.78 -72.77 -6.79
N LEU A 192 -26.82 -72.09 -7.28
CA LEU A 192 -27.93 -72.70 -8.02
C LEU A 192 -27.48 -73.29 -9.37
N ALA A 193 -26.52 -72.67 -10.04
CA ALA A 193 -25.99 -73.14 -11.31
C ALA A 193 -25.02 -74.33 -11.19
N LYS A 194 -24.55 -74.66 -9.97
CA LYS A 194 -23.71 -75.86 -9.74
C LYS A 194 -24.63 -77.08 -9.59
N PRO A 195 -24.52 -78.09 -10.47
CA PRO A 195 -25.35 -79.29 -10.37
C PRO A 195 -25.11 -80.02 -9.04
N PRO A 196 -26.13 -80.68 -8.47
CA PRO A 196 -25.92 -81.51 -7.29
C PRO A 196 -24.88 -82.58 -7.65
N VAL A 197 -23.80 -82.63 -6.87
CA VAL A 197 -22.85 -83.74 -6.94
C VAL A 197 -23.62 -84.96 -6.45
N SER A 198 -24.16 -85.75 -7.39
CA SER A 198 -24.82 -87.02 -7.10
C SER A 198 -23.82 -87.93 -6.38
N LYS A 199 -23.86 -87.92 -5.05
CA LYS A 199 -23.32 -89.00 -4.22
C LYS A 199 -24.37 -90.11 -4.19
N ASP A 200 -24.58 -90.77 -5.32
CA ASP A 200 -25.21 -92.07 -5.35
C ASP A 200 -24.77 -92.81 -6.59
N GLY A 201 -24.22 -94.01 -6.39
CA GLY A 201 -23.83 -94.92 -7.47
C GLY A 201 -22.47 -95.59 -7.36
N SER A 202 -21.90 -95.75 -6.15
CA SER A 202 -20.95 -96.84 -5.90
C SER A 202 -21.73 -98.04 -5.38
N VAL A 203 -22.22 -98.90 -6.27
CA VAL A 203 -22.57 -100.28 -5.94
C VAL A 203 -22.32 -101.17 -7.17
N ALA A 204 -21.49 -102.20 -6.94
CA ALA A 204 -21.18 -103.40 -7.72
C ALA A 204 -20.41 -103.23 -9.04
#